data_AF-A0ABD3V4H2-F1
#
_entry.id   AF-A0ABD3V4H2-F1
#
_cell.length_a   1.000
_cell.length_b   1.000
_cell.length_c   1.000
_cell.angle_alpha   90.00
_cell.angle_beta   90.00
_cell.angle_gamma   90.00
#
_symmetry.space_group_name_H-M   'P 1'
#
loop_
_entity.id
_entity.type
_entity.pdbx_description
1 polymer ?
#
loop_
_entity_poly.entity_id
_entity_poly.type
_entity_poly.pdbx_seq_one_letter_code
_entity_poly.pdbx_strand_id
1 'polypeptide(L)' 'TNWCAVGEVKNSNLHYGTSVETDKCCKEHKSCGTVIPAHQTKYGLENKNRYGV' A
#
# COMPACT_ATOMS: atom_id res chain seq x y z
N THR A 1 12.68 -0.80 -3.68
CA THR A 1 11.73 0.07 -2.95
C THR A 1 11.29 -0.68 -1.71
N ASN A 2 11.02 0.02 -0.61
CA ASN A 2 10.57 -0.58 0.65
C ASN A 2 9.05 -0.53 0.80
N TRP A 3 8.36 0.34 0.06
CA TRP A 3 6.93 0.64 0.20
C TRP A 3 6.06 0.10 -0.95
N CYS A 4 6.65 -0.28 -2.09
CA CYS A 4 5.92 -0.72 -3.30
C CYS A 4 5.57 -2.22 -3.32
N ALA A 5 5.24 -2.81 -2.17
CA ALA A 5 4.87 -4.23 -2.06
C ALA A 5 3.53 -4.41 -1.34
N VAL A 6 2.87 -5.55 -1.56
CA VAL A 6 1.63 -5.92 -0.86
C VAL A 6 1.94 -6.25 0.60
N GLY A 7 1.09 -5.78 1.51
CA GLY A 7 1.27 -5.97 2.95
C GLY A 7 2.01 -4.83 3.65
N GLU A 8 2.36 -5.06 4.91
CA GLU A 8 3.01 -4.09 5.77
C GLU A 8 4.52 -4.01 5.51
N VAL A 9 5.08 -2.81 5.66
CA VAL A 9 6.53 -2.61 5.57
C VAL A 9 7.16 -3.22 6.83
N LYS A 10 7.91 -4.32 6.67
CA LYS A 10 8.49 -5.10 7.79
C LYS A 10 9.46 -4.31 8.67
N ASN A 11 9.94 -3.16 8.23
CA ASN A 11 10.78 -2.26 9.01
C ASN A 11 10.06 -0.93 9.18
N SER A 12 9.65 -0.62 10.40
CA SER A 12 9.11 0.68 10.83
C SER A 12 10.08 1.84 10.63
N ASN A 13 11.31 1.56 10.24
CA ASN A 13 12.27 2.57 9.84
C ASN A 13 11.74 3.23 8.56
N LEU A 14 11.36 4.50 8.69
CA LEU A 14 10.83 5.41 7.67
C LEU A 14 11.72 5.58 6.42
N HIS A 15 12.74 4.74 6.25
CA HIS A 15 13.70 4.76 5.16
C HIS A 15 13.08 4.30 3.85
N TYR A 16 13.36 5.08 2.82
CA TYR A 16 13.18 4.68 1.45
C TYR A 16 14.25 3.64 1.06
N GLY A 17 13.89 2.73 0.16
CA GLY A 17 14.83 1.86 -0.53
C GLY A 17 15.68 2.65 -1.54
N THR A 18 16.49 1.92 -2.30
CA THR A 18 17.44 2.50 -3.27
C THR A 18 16.79 3.40 -4.33
N SER A 19 15.55 3.11 -4.73
CA SER A 19 14.76 3.95 -5.65
C SER A 19 13.87 4.92 -4.88
N VAL A 20 14.47 5.95 -4.28
CA VAL A 20 13.83 6.83 -3.30
C VAL A 20 12.58 7.51 -3.85
N GLU A 21 12.64 8.04 -5.06
CA GLU A 21 11.55 8.78 -5.70
C GLU A 21 10.33 7.89 -5.94
N THR A 22 10.55 6.68 -6.47
CA THR A 22 9.47 5.69 -6.63
C THR A 22 8.89 5.28 -5.29
N ASP A 23 9.74 5.14 -4.28
CA ASP A 23 9.32 4.70 -2.95
C ASP A 23 8.50 5.75 -2.19
N LYS A 24 8.74 7.04 -2.45
CA LYS A 24 7.90 8.14 -1.97
C LYS A 24 6.45 8.00 -2.46
N CYS A 25 6.27 7.74 -3.75
CA CYS A 25 4.92 7.55 -4.32
C CYS A 25 4.21 6.35 -3.70
N CYS A 26 4.93 5.24 -3.49
CA CYS A 26 4.34 4.06 -2.87
C CYS A 26 4.01 4.27 -1.38
N LYS A 27 4.83 5.03 -0.66
CA LYS A 27 4.55 5.43 0.73
C LYS A 27 3.28 6.29 0.82
N GLU A 28 3.13 7.27 -0.06
CA GLU A 28 1.92 8.09 -0.13
C GLU A 28 0.68 7.24 -0.47
N HIS A 29 0.78 6.37 -1.48
CA HIS A 29 -0.28 5.45 -1.86
C HIS A 29 -0.75 4.55 -0.69
N LYS A 30 0.20 4.04 0.11
CA LYS A 30 -0.07 3.24 1.31
C LYS A 30 -0.71 4.06 2.45
N SER A 31 -0.54 5.37 2.48
CA SER A 31 -1.15 6.26 3.48
C SER A 31 -2.59 6.68 3.15
N CYS A 32 -3.16 6.20 2.05
CA CYS A 32 -4.53 6.51 1.65
C CYS A 32 -5.54 6.05 2.73
N GLY A 33 -6.30 6.99 3.30
CA GLY A 33 -7.33 6.69 4.29
C GLY A 33 -8.59 6.02 3.71
N THR A 34 -8.70 5.94 2.38
CA THR A 34 -9.86 5.38 1.68
C THR A 34 -9.41 4.24 0.78
N VAL A 35 -9.38 3.04 1.34
CA VAL A 35 -9.02 1.81 0.63
C VAL A 35 -10.07 0.72 0.87
N ILE A 36 -10.29 -0.11 -0.16
CA ILE A 36 -11.06 -1.35 -0.08
C ILE A 36 -10.04 -2.51 -0.10
N PRO A 37 -9.69 -3.09 1.06
CA PRO A 37 -8.73 -4.19 1.11
C PRO A 37 -9.16 -5.39 0.26
N ALA A 38 -8.21 -6.25 -0.06
CA ALA A 38 -8.49 -7.49 -0.80
C ALA A 38 -9.62 -8.28 -0.14
N HIS A 39 -10.59 -8.72 -0.94
CA HIS A 39 -11.78 -9.47 -0.52
C HIS A 39 -12.70 -8.74 0.48
N GLN A 40 -12.59 -7.42 0.61
CA GLN A 40 -13.50 -6.62 1.41
C GLN A 40 -14.51 -5.85 0.56
N THR A 41 -15.65 -5.53 1.18
CA THR A 41 -16.69 -4.68 0.63
C THR A 41 -16.76 -3.38 1.42
N LYS A 42 -16.62 -2.24 0.75
CA LYS A 42 -16.83 -0.91 1.32
C LYS A 42 -17.50 -0.01 0.28
N TYR A 43 -18.27 0.97 0.74
CA TYR A 43 -18.96 1.93 -0.15
C TYR A 43 -19.87 1.26 -1.20
N GLY A 44 -20.41 0.06 -0.91
CA GLY A 44 -21.20 -0.72 -1.87
C GLY A 44 -20.40 -1.40 -2.98
N LEU A 45 -19.06 -1.35 -2.93
CA LEU A 45 -18.16 -1.99 -3.90
C LEU A 45 -17.35 -3.11 -3.23
N GLU A 46 -17.23 -4.24 -3.93
CA GLU A 46 -16.43 -5.40 -3.49
C GLU A 46 -15.09 -5.46 -4.24
N ASN A 47 -13.97 -5.49 -3.50
CA ASN A 47 -12.67 -5.75 -4.09
C ASN A 47 -12.42 -7.27 -4.21
N LYS A 48 -12.64 -7.82 -5.40
CA LYS A 48 -12.44 -9.27 -5.69
C LYS A 48 -10.97 -9.66 -5.93
N ASN A 49 -10.05 -8.71 -5.86
CA ASN A 49 -8.63 -8.98 -6.12
C ASN A 49 -7.97 -9.64 -4.91
N ARG A 50 -6.93 -10.42 -5.19
CA ARG A 50 -6.09 -11.09 -4.17
C ARG A 50 -5.11 -10.14 -3.47
N TYR A 51 -4.87 -8.97 -4.05
CA TYR A 51 -3.92 -7.99 -3.56
C TYR A 51 -4.63 -6.65 -3.34
N GLY A 52 -4.34 -6.02 -2.22
CA GLY A 52 -4.81 -4.68 -1.85
C GLY A 52 -3.64 -3.83 -1.38
N VAL A 53 -3.94 -2.55 -1.14
CA VAL A 53 -3.02 -1.62 -0.49
C VAL A 53 -2.83 -2.04 0.97
#